data_AF-A0AAX3ZBA1-F1
#
_entry.id   AF-A0AAX3ZBA1-F1
#
_cell.length_a   1.000
_cell.length_b   1.000
_cell.length_c   1.000
_cell.angle_alpha   90.00
_cell.angle_beta   90.00
_cell.angle_gamma   90.00
#
_symmetry.space_group_name_H-M   'P 1'
#
loop_
_entity.id
_entity.type
_entity.pdbx_description
1 polymer ?
#
loop_
_entity_poly.entity_id
_entity_poly.type
_entity_poly.pdbx_seq_one_letter_code
_entity_poly.pdbx_strand_id
1 'polypeptide(L)' 'MRRFRPRRCVRGLWEGLVAYGRLCLAGETDRYDHPPRPRVRWHRPPPGHPERVRDDMPLTDLERRLARELTDEDHDVR' A
#
# COMPACT_ATOMS: atom_id res chain seq x y z
N MET A 1 -8.89 27.94 39.84
CA MET A 1 -8.94 27.96 38.35
C MET A 1 -8.25 26.71 37.80
N ARG A 2 -9.02 25.80 37.19
CA ARG A 2 -8.51 24.54 36.61
C ARG A 2 -7.53 24.92 35.48
N ARG A 3 -6.24 24.58 35.62
CA ARG A 3 -5.24 24.73 34.54
C ARG A 3 -5.74 23.95 33.33
N PHE A 4 -6.28 24.64 32.33
CA PHE A 4 -6.52 24.07 31.02
C PHE A 4 -5.17 23.60 30.49
N ARG A 5 -5.02 22.28 30.36
CA ARG A 5 -3.85 21.68 29.71
C ARG A 5 -4.27 21.41 28.27
N PRO A 6 -4.04 22.35 27.32
CA PRO A 6 -4.53 22.23 25.94
C PRO A 6 -4.06 20.92 25.31
N ARG A 7 -2.83 20.48 25.61
CA ARG A 7 -2.30 19.17 25.20
C ARG A 7 -3.16 17.98 25.62
N ARG A 8 -3.78 18.03 26.80
CA ARG A 8 -4.66 16.95 27.30
C ARG A 8 -6.03 16.98 26.61
N CYS A 9 -6.55 18.18 26.35
CA CYS A 9 -7.80 18.35 25.59
C CYS A 9 -7.64 17.88 24.14
N VAL A 10 -6.56 18.29 23.48
CA VAL A 10 -6.23 17.85 22.11
C VAL A 10 -6.06 16.34 22.06
N ARG A 11 -5.35 15.74 23.05
CA ARG A 11 -5.20 14.28 23.11
C ARG A 11 -6.53 13.56 23.32
N GLY A 12 -7.38 14.06 24.23
CA GLY A 12 -8.70 13.47 24.45
C GLY A 12 -9.63 13.61 23.24
N LEU A 13 -9.59 14.75 22.54
CA LEU A 13 -10.32 14.95 21.30
C LEU A 13 -9.84 14.01 20.19
N TRP A 14 -8.52 13.85 20.06
CA TRP A 14 -7.91 12.92 19.11
C TRP A 14 -8.32 11.47 19.38
N GLU A 15 -8.21 11.01 20.63
CA GLU A 15 -8.64 9.67 21.05
C GLU A 15 -10.14 9.44 20.73
N GLY A 16 -10.99 10.45 20.96
CA GLY A 16 -12.41 10.41 20.62
C GLY A 16 -12.68 10.33 19.11
N LEU A 17 -11.98 11.12 18.31
CA LEU A 17 -12.08 11.07 16.84
C LEU A 17 -11.64 9.72 16.27
N VAL A 18 -10.57 9.14 16.81
CA VAL A 18 -10.09 7.80 16.44
C VAL A 18 -11.13 6.74 16.78
N ALA A 19 -11.73 6.79 17.98
CA ALA A 19 -12.77 5.85 18.40
C ALA A 19 -14.03 5.98 17.53
N TYR A 20 -14.46 7.20 17.22
CA TYR A 20 -15.60 7.46 16.35
C TYR A 20 -15.35 6.98 14.91
N GLY A 21 -14.17 7.26 14.36
CA GLY A 21 -13.78 6.77 13.04
C GLY A 21 -13.80 5.25 12.95
N ARG A 22 -13.28 4.55 13.97
CA ARG A 22 -13.35 3.08 14.09
C ARG A 22 -14.78 2.57 14.14
N LEU A 23 -15.68 3.26 14.83
CA LEU A 23 -17.10 2.89 14.90
C LEU A 23 -17.81 3.09 13.54
N CYS A 24 -17.56 4.21 12.86
CA CYS A 24 -18.12 4.47 11.53
C CYS A 24 -17.60 3.50 10.46
N LEU A 25 -16.37 3.01 10.64
CA LEU A 25 -15.71 2.08 9.73
C LEU A 25 -15.84 0.61 10.14
N ALA A 26 -16.59 0.30 11.20
CA ALA A 26 -16.73 -1.05 11.76
C ALA A 26 -17.35 -2.02 10.74
N GLY A 27 -16.49 -2.61 9.92
CA GLY A 27 -16.82 -3.48 8.77
C GLY A 27 -15.84 -3.33 7.60
N GLU A 28 -15.34 -2.10 7.34
CA GLU A 28 -14.39 -1.80 6.26
C GLU A 28 -12.93 -2.02 6.72
N THR A 29 -12.63 -1.74 7.99
CA THR A 29 -11.26 -1.79 8.54
C THR A 29 -10.80 -3.18 8.99
N ASP A 30 -11.72 -4.14 9.18
CA ASP A 30 -11.38 -5.52 9.56
C ASP A 30 -10.41 -6.17 8.54
N ARG A 31 -10.53 -5.79 7.26
CA ARG A 31 -9.60 -6.18 6.19
C ARG A 31 -8.16 -5.71 6.41
N TYR A 32 -7.96 -4.63 7.17
CA TYR A 32 -6.68 -3.97 7.40
C TYR A 32 -6.12 -4.20 8.81
N ASP A 33 -6.96 -4.57 9.79
CA ASP A 33 -6.57 -4.86 11.18
C ASP A 33 -6.05 -6.30 11.37
N HIS A 34 -6.21 -7.18 10.38
CA HIS A 34 -5.55 -8.47 10.40
C HIS A 34 -4.03 -8.30 10.31
N PRO A 35 -3.23 -9.03 11.13
CA PRO A 35 -1.79 -9.09 10.92
C PRO A 35 -1.55 -9.47 9.46
N PRO A 36 -0.60 -8.81 8.76
CA PRO A 36 -0.38 -9.07 7.35
C PRO A 36 -0.20 -10.57 7.20
N ARG A 37 -1.16 -11.23 6.53
CA ARG A 37 -1.01 -12.63 6.12
C ARG A 37 0.39 -12.73 5.53
N PRO A 38 1.19 -13.77 5.85
CA PRO A 38 2.56 -13.87 5.35
C PRO A 38 2.50 -13.58 3.87
N ARG A 39 3.07 -12.42 3.48
CA ARG A 39 2.98 -11.91 2.12
C ARG A 39 3.70 -12.96 1.30
N VAL A 40 2.96 -13.88 0.70
CA VAL A 40 3.49 -14.69 -0.38
C VAL A 40 4.03 -13.65 -1.35
N ARG A 41 5.35 -13.57 -1.44
CA ARG A 41 6.01 -12.59 -2.29
C ARG A 41 5.74 -13.08 -3.71
N TRP A 42 4.59 -12.69 -4.22
CA TRP A 42 4.20 -13.01 -5.57
C TRP A 42 5.18 -12.29 -6.46
N HIS A 43 6.14 -13.04 -7.03
CA HIS A 43 7.02 -12.51 -8.05
C HIS A 43 6.23 -12.05 -9.28
N ARG A 44 5.00 -12.58 -9.46
CA ARG A 44 4.03 -12.15 -10.47
C ARG A 44 2.59 -12.26 -9.94
N PRO A 45 1.68 -11.37 -10.36
CA PRO A 45 0.25 -11.51 -10.07
C PRO A 45 -0.32 -12.86 -10.55
N PRO A 46 -1.40 -13.37 -9.90
CA PRO A 46 -2.01 -14.64 -10.28
C PRO A 46 -2.58 -14.62 -11.72
N PRO A 47 -2.80 -15.80 -12.34
CA PRO A 47 -3.50 -15.91 -13.62
C PRO A 47 -4.85 -15.18 -13.61
N GLY A 48 -5.09 -14.34 -14.62
CA GLY A 48 -6.30 -13.53 -14.74
C GLY A 48 -6.27 -12.17 -14.04
N HIS A 49 -5.18 -11.82 -13.34
CA HIS A 49 -5.06 -10.49 -12.73
C HIS A 49 -4.87 -9.39 -13.80
N PRO A 50 -5.57 -8.25 -13.72
CA PRO A 50 -5.49 -7.19 -14.74
C PRO A 50 -4.09 -6.58 -14.86
N GLU A 51 -3.33 -6.55 -13.76
CA GLU A 51 -1.95 -6.02 -13.73
C GLU A 51 -0.90 -7.04 -14.20
N ARG A 52 -1.30 -8.25 -14.60
CA ARG A 52 -0.34 -9.26 -15.05
C ARG A 52 0.16 -8.92 -16.45
N VAL A 53 1.46 -8.72 -16.59
CA VAL A 53 2.13 -8.55 -17.90
C VAL A 53 1.87 -9.80 -18.76
N ARG A 54 1.47 -9.57 -20.01
CA ARG A 54 1.27 -10.59 -21.04
C ARG A 54 2.60 -10.86 -21.76
N ASP A 55 3.25 -11.96 -21.40
CA ASP A 55 4.54 -12.38 -21.98
C ASP A 55 4.42 -12.82 -23.45
N ASP A 56 3.19 -13.08 -23.93
CA ASP A 56 2.86 -13.52 -25.29
C ASP A 56 2.68 -12.37 -26.28
N MET A 57 2.61 -11.13 -25.80
CA MET A 57 2.48 -9.95 -26.65
C MET A 57 3.87 -9.45 -27.07
N PRO A 58 4.16 -9.32 -28.39
CA PRO A 58 5.44 -8.80 -28.82
C PRO A 58 5.56 -7.33 -28.40
N LEU A 59 6.71 -6.98 -27.80
CA LEU A 59 7.04 -5.61 -27.46
C LEU A 59 7.22 -4.77 -28.73
N THR A 60 6.71 -3.55 -28.71
CA THR A 60 6.99 -2.52 -29.70
C THR A 60 8.45 -2.09 -29.66
N ASP A 61 8.91 -1.37 -30.70
CA ASP A 61 10.29 -0.85 -30.76
C ASP A 61 10.65 0.04 -29.56
N LEU A 62 9.70 0.87 -29.12
CA LEU A 62 9.86 1.74 -27.96
C LEU A 62 9.99 0.92 -26.67
N GLU A 63 9.09 -0.04 -26.46
CA GLU A 63 9.12 -0.88 -25.26
C GLU A 63 10.38 -1.75 -25.20
N ARG A 64 10.87 -2.26 -26.33
CA ARG A 64 12.16 -2.97 -26.41
C ARG A 64 13.35 -2.08 -26.08
N ARG A 65 13.28 -0.80 -26.42
CA ARG A 65 14.32 0.16 -26.03
C ARG A 65 14.26 0.42 -24.52
N LEU A 66 13.09 0.72 -23.97
CA LEU A 66 12.90 0.96 -22.54
C LEU A 66 13.28 -0.26 -21.68
N ALA A 67 12.94 -1.47 -22.13
CA ALA A 67 13.31 -2.70 -21.42
C ALA A 67 14.84 -2.86 -21.31
N ARG A 68 15.61 -2.44 -22.32
CA ARG A 68 17.07 -2.44 -22.27
C ARG A 68 17.60 -1.42 -21.26
N GLU A 69 17.10 -0.19 -21.32
CA GLU A 69 17.47 0.88 -20.39
C GLU A 69 17.22 0.46 -18.92
N LEU A 70 16.05 -0.13 -18.63
CA LEU A 70 15.70 -0.60 -17.28
C LEU A 70 16.52 -1.80 -16.79
N THR A 71 16.91 -2.71 -17.70
CA THR A 71 17.74 -3.88 -17.32
C THR A 71 19.18 -3.46 -17.02
N ASP A 72 19.69 -2.44 -17.72
CA ASP A 72 21.02 -1.89 -17.49
C ASP A 72 21.09 -1.10 -16.16
N GLU A 73 20.04 -0.36 -15.80
CA GLU A 73 19.96 0.36 -14.51
C GLU A 73 19.85 -0.57 -13.29
N ASP A 74 19.15 -1.71 -13.41
CA ASP A 74 19.01 -2.69 -12.32
C ASP A 74 20.35 -3.40 -11.97
N HIS A 75 21.39 -3.31 -12.81
CA HIS A 75 22.70 -3.89 -12.54
C HIS A 75 23.60 -3.01 -11.64
N ASP A 76 23.27 -1.72 -11.46
CA ASP A 76 24.10 -0.75 -10.72
C ASP A 76 23.74 -0.66 -9.21
N VAL A 77 22.88 -1.55 -8.71
CA VAL A 77 22.44 -1.62 -7.31
C VAL A 77 22.89 -2.93 -6.62
N ARG A 78 24.11 -3.39 -6.88
CA ARG A 78 24.72 -4.53 -6.16
C ARG A 78 26.01 -4.20 -5.45
#